data_AF-A0A3M1H4V2-F1
#
_entry.id   AF-A0A3M1H4V2-F1
#
_cell.length_a   1.000
_cell.length_b   1.000
_cell.length_c   1.000
_cell.angle_alpha   90.00
_cell.angle_beta   90.00
_cell.angle_gamma   90.00
#
_symmetry.space_group_name_H-M   'P 1'
#
loop_
_entity.id
_entity.type
_entity.pdbx_description
1 polymer ?
#
loop_
_entity_poly.entity_id
_entity_poly.type
_entity_poly.pdbx_seq_one_letter_code
_entity_poly.pdbx_strand_id
1 'polypeptide(L)' 'MGSACHQRGVYHLLPKLQALIRQYNLEDRLKLKGSFCLGPCTYGIVMQFGGEIIVNVTADNIEQKLREEILPYLVDEEV' A
#
# COMPACT_ATOMS: atom_id res chain seq x y z
N MET A 1 0.00 -2.40 -13.26
CA MET A 1 1.31 -2.27 -12.60
C MET A 1 2.24 -1.56 -13.57
N GLY A 2 2.93 -0.48 -13.15
CA GLY A 2 3.81 0.30 -14.04
C GLY A 2 5.24 -0.26 -14.15
N SER A 3 5.96 0.06 -15.22
CA SER A 3 7.32 -0.43 -15.50
C SER A 3 8.32 -0.04 -14.41
N ALA A 4 8.29 1.21 -13.92
CA ALA A 4 9.17 1.67 -12.86
C ALA A 4 8.91 0.96 -11.52
N CYS A 5 7.63 0.74 -11.15
CA CYS A 5 7.28 -0.01 -9.95
C CYS A 5 7.71 -1.49 -10.05
N HIS A 6 7.63 -2.08 -11.26
CA HIS A 6 8.12 -3.42 -11.52
C HIS A 6 9.65 -3.51 -11.34
N GLN A 7 10.41 -2.59 -11.93
CA GLN A 7 11.88 -2.58 -11.79
C GLN A 7 12.34 -2.40 -10.34
N ARG A 8 11.54 -1.72 -9.51
CA ARG A 8 11.82 -1.50 -8.08
C ARG A 8 11.38 -2.62 -7.15
N GLY A 9 10.93 -3.75 -7.67
CA GLY A 9 10.70 -4.94 -6.84
C GLY A 9 9.38 -4.96 -6.09
N VAL A 10 8.32 -4.31 -6.61
CA VAL A 10 6.99 -4.34 -5.96
C VAL A 10 6.45 -5.77 -5.75
N TYR A 11 6.91 -6.76 -6.53
CA TYR A 11 6.59 -8.17 -6.32
C TYR A 11 7.09 -8.74 -4.98
N HIS A 12 8.15 -8.19 -4.40
CA HIS A 12 8.59 -8.54 -3.05
C HIS A 12 7.77 -7.85 -1.96
N LEU A 13 7.07 -6.77 -2.31
CA LEU A 13 6.25 -6.00 -1.38
C LEU A 13 4.84 -6.59 -1.22
N LEU A 14 4.26 -7.12 -2.29
CA LEU A 14 2.92 -7.70 -2.27
C LEU A 14 2.71 -8.78 -1.19
N PRO A 15 3.61 -9.78 -1.01
CA PRO A 15 3.45 -10.79 0.04
C PRO A 15 3.50 -10.20 1.45
N LYS A 16 4.39 -9.22 1.69
CA LYS A 16 4.47 -8.50 2.96
C LYS A 16 3.17 -7.75 3.26
N LEU A 17 2.66 -7.03 2.26
CA LEU A 17 1.41 -6.29 2.40
C LEU A 17 0.20 -7.22 2.65
N GLN A 18 0.15 -8.37 1.96
CA GLN A 18 -0.88 -9.39 2.21
C GLN A 18 -0.80 -9.97 3.62
N ALA A 19 0.41 -10.25 4.12
CA ALA A 19 0.63 -10.73 5.48
C ALA A 19 0.19 -9.68 6.52
N LEU A 20 0.48 -8.40 6.29
CA LEU A 20 0.04 -7.31 7.16
C LEU A 20 -1.48 -7.17 7.18
N ILE A 21 -2.14 -7.19 6.01
CA ILE A 21 -3.61 -7.13 5.92
C ILE A 21 -4.26 -8.25 6.74
N ARG A 22 -3.69 -9.47 6.69
CA ARG A 22 -4.11 -10.59 7.54
C ARG A 22 -3.86 -10.35 9.02
N GLN A 23 -2.67 -9.89 9.38
CA GLN A 23 -2.28 -9.62 10.76
C GLN A 23 -3.20 -8.59 11.44
N TYR A 24 -3.65 -7.59 10.70
CA TYR A 24 -4.60 -6.57 11.18
C TYR A 24 -6.07 -6.95 10.99
N ASN A 25 -6.38 -8.16 10.52
CA ASN A 25 -7.74 -8.63 10.19
C ASN A 25 -8.51 -7.66 9.26
N LEU A 26 -7.81 -7.08 8.28
CA LEU A 26 -8.38 -6.11 7.34
C LEU A 26 -8.86 -6.76 6.04
N GLU A 27 -8.86 -8.09 5.93
CA GLU A 27 -9.21 -8.80 4.69
C GLU A 27 -10.61 -8.44 4.16
N ASP A 28 -11.56 -8.16 5.06
CA ASP A 28 -12.92 -7.70 4.70
C ASP A 28 -13.01 -6.21 4.35
N ARG A 29 -12.04 -5.39 4.79
CA ARG A 29 -12.05 -3.93 4.60
C ARG A 29 -11.10 -3.44 3.50
N LEU A 30 -10.03 -4.19 3.23
CA LEU A 30 -8.98 -3.86 2.25
C LEU A 30 -8.91 -4.90 1.14
N LYS A 31 -9.11 -4.43 -0.10
CA LYS A 31 -8.91 -5.25 -1.29
C LYS A 31 -7.74 -4.72 -2.11
N LEU A 32 -6.68 -5.52 -2.23
CA LEU A 32 -5.58 -5.22 -3.13
C LEU A 32 -6.01 -5.37 -4.59
N LYS A 33 -5.77 -4.33 -5.39
CA LYS A 33 -6.01 -4.33 -6.83
C LYS A 33 -4.77 -3.82 -7.55
N GLY A 34 -4.48 -4.41 -8.70
CA GLY A 34 -3.49 -3.85 -9.60
C GLY A 34 -4.05 -2.60 -10.30
N SER A 35 -3.31 -1.50 -10.25
CA SER A 35 -3.62 -0.28 -11.01
C SER A 35 -2.60 -0.08 -12.14
N PHE A 36 -3.01 0.63 -13.19
CA PHE A 36 -2.05 1.17 -14.18
C PHE A 36 -1.15 2.24 -13.53
N CYS A 37 -0.23 2.81 -14.30
CA CYS A 37 0.74 3.78 -13.79
C CYS A 37 0.02 4.90 -13.02
N LEU A 38 0.44 5.13 -11.77
CA LEU A 38 -0.12 6.17 -10.89
C LEU A 38 0.60 7.51 -11.02
N GLY A 39 1.67 7.59 -11.83
CA GLY A 39 2.38 8.83 -12.13
C GLY A 39 3.77 8.93 -11.50
N PRO A 40 3.90 9.30 -10.21
CA PRO A 40 5.10 9.87 -9.61
C PRO A 40 6.24 8.85 -9.38
N CYS A 41 6.78 8.32 -10.48
CA CYS A 41 7.80 7.29 -10.52
C CYS A 41 9.14 7.73 -9.92
N THR A 42 9.36 9.03 -9.69
CA THR A 42 10.57 9.53 -9.01
C THR A 42 10.61 9.10 -7.55
N TYR A 43 9.46 8.86 -6.93
CA TYR A 43 9.33 8.52 -5.50
C TYR A 43 9.25 7.02 -5.22
N GLY A 44 9.76 6.18 -6.12
CA GLY A 44 9.84 4.75 -5.88
C GLY A 44 8.59 3.95 -6.27
N ILE A 45 8.17 3.03 -5.39
CA ILE A 45 6.90 2.31 -5.53
C ILE A 45 5.78 3.23 -5.07
N VAL A 46 4.70 3.27 -5.86
CA VAL A 46 3.55 4.12 -5.63
C VAL A 46 2.32 3.25 -5.40
N MET A 47 1.56 3.56 -4.37
CA MET A 47 0.27 2.94 -4.05
C MET A 47 -0.82 4.02 -4.05
N GLN A 48 -2.08 3.58 -4.08
CA GLN A 48 -3.23 4.47 -3.95
C GLN A 48 -4.22 3.87 -2.95
N PHE A 49 -4.74 4.70 -2.05
CA PHE A 49 -5.79 4.34 -1.10
C PHE A 49 -6.79 5.50 -1.00
N GLY A 50 -8.10 5.22 -1.07
CA GLY A 50 -9.12 6.27 -0.97
C GLY A 50 -9.08 7.38 -2.05
N GLY A 51 -8.31 7.18 -3.14
CA GLY A 51 -8.03 8.22 -4.14
C GLY A 51 -6.73 9.00 -3.89
N GLU A 52 -6.15 8.87 -2.70
CA GLU A 52 -4.88 9.51 -2.33
C GLU A 52 -3.68 8.65 -2.73
N ILE A 53 -2.59 9.32 -3.13
CA ILE A 53 -1.37 8.68 -3.61
C ILE A 53 -0.37 8.54 -2.46
N ILE A 54 0.04 7.30 -2.20
CA ILE A 54 1.05 6.95 -1.21
C ILE A 54 2.37 6.71 -1.94
N VAL A 55 3.37 7.52 -1.64
CA VAL A 55 4.70 7.49 -2.27
C VAL A 55 5.80 7.05 -1.31
N ASN A 56 7.01 6.85 -1.83
CA ASN A 56 8.18 6.38 -1.09
C ASN A 56 7.94 5.04 -0.39
N VAL A 57 7.18 4.16 -1.03
CA VAL A 57 6.86 2.84 -0.49
C VAL A 57 8.04 1.90 -0.72
N THR A 58 8.43 1.17 0.32
CA THR A 58 9.51 0.18 0.34
C THR A 58 9.10 -1.03 1.16
N ALA A 59 9.85 -2.13 1.05
CA ALA A 59 9.57 -3.34 1.81
C ALA A 59 9.82 -3.18 3.31
N ASP A 60 10.58 -2.16 3.73
CA ASP A 60 10.94 -1.89 5.12
C ASP A 60 9.95 -0.93 5.80
N ASN A 61 9.36 0.01 5.05
CA ASN A 61 8.41 0.99 5.60
C ASN A 61 6.94 0.67 5.33
N ILE A 62 6.61 -0.41 4.62
CA ILE A 62 5.22 -0.72 4.25
C ILE A 62 4.30 -0.88 5.47
N GLU A 63 4.81 -1.44 6.56
CA GLU A 63 4.05 -1.57 7.80
C GLU A 63 3.74 -0.21 8.41
N GLN A 64 4.75 0.66 8.50
CA GLN A 64 4.58 2.03 8.99
C GLN A 64 3.58 2.80 8.10
N LYS A 65 3.74 2.73 6.78
CA LYS A 65 2.85 3.35 5.79
C LYS A 65 1.41 2.87 5.95
N LEU A 66 1.20 1.57 6.13
CA LEU A 66 -0.13 1.01 6.39
C LEU A 66 -0.71 1.57 7.69
N ARG A 67 0.08 1.66 8.75
CA ARG A 67 -0.36 2.15 10.06
C ARG A 67 -0.68 3.65 10.08
N GLU A 68 0.09 4.45 9.36
CA GLU A 68 -0.04 5.92 9.40
C GLU A 68 -1.00 6.46 8.33
N GLU A 69 -1.03 5.85 7.14
CA GLU A 69 -1.77 6.40 5.98
C GLU A 69 -3.00 5.59 5.59
N ILE A 70 -3.24 4.41 6.18
CA ILE A 70 -4.36 3.54 5.80
C ILE A 70 -5.22 3.16 7.01
N LEU A 71 -4.62 2.64 8.09
CA LEU A 71 -5.35 2.22 9.29
C LEU A 71 -6.29 3.30 9.85
N PRO A 72 -5.91 4.59 9.96
CA PRO A 72 -6.78 5.61 10.56
C PRO A 72 -8.11 5.82 9.82
N TYR A 73 -8.19 5.43 8.55
CA TYR A 73 -9.41 5.50 7.74
C TYR A 73 -10.24 4.21 7.79
N LEU A 74 -9.70 3.15 8.39
CA LEU A 74 -10.33 1.83 8.50
C LEU A 74 -10.79 1.53 9.91
N VAL A 75 -10.15 2.10 10.93
CA VAL A 75 -10.64 2.09 12.30
C VAL A 75 -11.58 3.29 12.49
N ASP A 76 -12.84 3.09 12.12
CA ASP A 76 -13.94 3.83 12.73
C ASP A 76 -13.97 3.39 14.20
N GLU A 77 -13.19 4.07 15.04
CA GLU A 77 -13.41 4.07 16.48
C GLU A 77 -14.11 5.38 16.80
N GLU A 78 -15.42 5.25 16.96
CA GLU A 78 -16.32 6.21 17.60
C GLU A 78 -15.63 6.86 18.80
N VAL A 79 -15.54 8.19 18.77
CA VAL A 79 -15.35 8.99 19.98
C VAL A 79 -16.72 9.38 20.51
#